data_AF-A0A8H7KU75-F1
#
_entry.id   AF-A0A8H7KU75-F1
#
_cell.length_a   1.000
_cell.length_b   1.000
_cell.length_c   1.000
_cell.angle_alpha   90.00
_cell.angle_beta   90.00
_cell.angle_gamma   90.00
#
_symmetry.space_group_name_H-M   'P 1'
#
loop_
_entity.id
_entity.type
_entity.pdbx_description
1 polymer ?
#
loop_
_entity_poly.entity_id
_entity_poly.type
_entity_poly.pdbx_seq_one_letter_code
_entity_poly.pdbx_strand_id
1 'polypeptide(L)' 'MNQRGVAMGAEFRGKGVNIQLGPFMNIMRIPASGRAWEGWGGDPYLSGEGAYETITGIQSQGVQATAKHFINK' A
#
# COMPACT_ATOMS: atom_id res chain seq x y z
N MET A 1 -2.25 -8.89 -5.14
CA MET A 1 -1.43 -7.64 -5.32
C MET A 1 0.06 -7.87 -5.06
N ASN A 2 0.46 -9.09 -4.65
CA ASN A 2 1.82 -9.42 -4.25
C ASN A 2 2.90 -9.11 -5.30
N GLN A 3 2.73 -9.56 -6.55
CA GLN A 3 3.71 -9.34 -7.62
C GLN A 3 4.06 -7.86 -7.83
N ARG A 4 3.05 -6.97 -7.72
CA ARG A 4 3.26 -5.52 -7.75
C ARG A 4 4.08 -5.05 -6.54
N GLY A 5 3.76 -5.54 -5.33
CA GLY A 5 4.53 -5.24 -4.12
C GLY A 5 5.99 -5.67 -4.21
N VAL A 6 6.26 -6.86 -4.77
CA VAL A 6 7.63 -7.35 -5.03
C VAL A 6 8.39 -6.41 -5.97
N ALA A 7 7.80 -6.02 -7.09
CA ALA A 7 8.43 -5.10 -8.04
C ALA A 7 8.75 -3.74 -7.39
N MET A 8 7.81 -3.19 -6.61
CA MET A 8 8.03 -1.94 -5.86
C MET A 8 9.16 -2.09 -4.84
N GLY A 9 9.15 -3.15 -4.03
CA GLY A 9 10.18 -3.39 -3.01
C GLY A 9 11.58 -3.53 -3.63
N ALA A 10 11.69 -4.21 -4.78
CA ALA A 10 12.96 -4.36 -5.50
C ALA A 10 13.50 -3.01 -6.00
N GLU A 11 12.63 -2.13 -6.52
CA GLU A 11 13.02 -0.79 -6.95
C GLU A 11 13.48 0.07 -5.75
N PHE A 12 12.75 0.04 -4.64
CA PHE A 12 13.11 0.79 -3.44
C PHE A 12 14.44 0.33 -2.87
N ARG A 13 14.66 -0.98 -2.79
CA ARG A 13 15.94 -1.55 -2.34
C ARG A 13 17.08 -1.17 -3.28
N GLY A 14 16.86 -1.25 -4.59
CA GLY A 14 17.85 -0.86 -5.61
C GLY A 14 18.29 0.60 -5.50
N LYS A 15 17.39 1.49 -5.03
CA LYS A 15 17.68 2.91 -4.76
C LYS A 15 18.25 3.17 -3.36
N GLY A 16 18.51 2.14 -2.56
CA GLY A 16 18.99 2.27 -1.20
C GLY A 16 17.94 2.75 -0.20
N VAL A 17 16.64 2.70 -0.54
CA VAL A 17 15.56 3.10 0.36
C VAL A 17 15.19 1.93 1.27
N ASN A 18 15.16 2.19 2.58
CA ASN A 18 14.84 1.18 3.59
C ASN A 18 13.36 1.11 3.96
N ILE A 19 12.62 2.20 3.80
CA ILE A 19 11.20 2.32 4.18
C ILE A 19 10.41 2.89 3.00
N GLN A 20 9.45 2.10 2.52
CA GLN A 20 8.47 2.53 1.53
C GLN A 20 7.25 3.11 2.24
N LEU A 21 6.98 4.40 2.01
CA LEU A 21 5.82 5.09 2.57
C LEU A 21 4.53 4.69 1.84
N GLY A 22 4.10 3.46 2.01
CA GLY A 22 2.86 2.89 1.48
C GLY A 22 2.68 1.44 1.91
N PRO A 23 1.47 0.87 1.72
CA PRO A 23 0.40 1.41 0.88
C PRO A 23 -0.56 2.38 1.58
N PHE A 24 -1.22 3.22 0.77
CA PHE A 24 -2.44 3.91 1.18
C PHE A 24 -3.61 2.91 1.22
N MET A 25 -4.33 2.86 2.34
CA MET A 25 -5.40 1.88 2.56
C MET A 25 -6.64 2.46 3.24
N ASN A 26 -6.86 3.78 3.15
CA ASN A 26 -8.11 4.36 3.63
C ASN A 26 -9.27 3.98 2.69
N ILE A 27 -10.45 3.79 3.28
CA ILE A 27 -11.68 3.48 2.57
C ILE A 27 -12.08 4.66 1.68
N MET A 28 -12.45 4.39 0.43
CA MET A 28 -13.09 5.35 -0.47
C MET A 28 -14.49 5.68 0.03
N ARG A 29 -14.57 6.57 1.02
CA ARG A 29 -15.83 7.02 1.61
C ARG A 29 -16.57 8.02 0.72
N ILE A 30 -15.83 8.88 0.03
CA ILE A 30 -16.36 9.99 -0.78
C ILE A 30 -15.80 9.86 -2.20
N PRO A 31 -16.65 9.79 -3.25
CA PRO A 31 -16.18 9.70 -4.64
C PRO A 31 -15.28 10.86 -5.08
N ALA A 32 -15.53 12.06 -4.54
CA ALA A 32 -14.74 13.26 -4.81
C ALA A 32 -13.40 13.34 -4.02
N SER A 33 -13.05 12.31 -3.23
CA SER A 33 -11.79 12.29 -2.49
C SER A 33 -10.59 12.25 -3.44
N GLY A 34 -9.76 13.30 -3.42
CA GLY A 34 -8.62 13.46 -4.32
C GLY A 34 -7.51 12.41 -4.18
N ARG A 35 -7.58 11.54 -3.17
CA ARG A 35 -6.63 10.43 -2.94
C ARG A 35 -7.26 9.05 -3.03
N ALA A 36 -8.56 8.97 -3.34
CA ALA A 36 -9.26 7.68 -3.44
C ALA A 36 -8.66 6.76 -4.51
N TRP A 37 -8.03 7.34 -5.54
CA TRP A 37 -7.32 6.61 -6.60
C TRP A 37 -6.07 5.85 -6.10
N GLU A 38 -5.51 6.20 -4.94
CA GLU A 38 -4.34 5.50 -4.36
C GLU A 38 -4.72 4.18 -3.67
N GLY A 39 -6.01 3.98 -3.36
CA GLY A 39 -6.53 2.84 -2.59
C GLY A 39 -7.30 1.82 -3.42
N TRP A 40 -8.10 0.98 -2.75
CA TRP A 40 -8.80 -0.15 -3.38
C TRP A 40 -10.33 0.00 -3.46
N GLY A 41 -10.91 1.06 -2.90
CA GLY A 41 -12.33 1.35 -3.00
C GLY A 41 -13.04 1.42 -1.64
N GLY A 42 -14.36 1.25 -1.68
CA GLY A 42 -15.24 1.43 -0.52
C GLY A 42 -15.37 0.20 0.38
N ASP A 43 -14.87 -0.96 -0.05
CA ASP A 43 -15.00 -2.22 0.67
C ASP A 43 -13.78 -2.49 1.58
N PRO A 44 -13.99 -2.75 2.89
CA PRO A 44 -12.88 -2.97 3.82
C PRO A 44 -12.18 -4.31 3.61
N TYR A 45 -12.86 -5.34 3.11
CA TYR A 45 -12.25 -6.65 2.85
C TYR A 45 -11.27 -6.56 1.68
N LEU A 46 -11.71 -6.00 0.55
CA LEU A 46 -10.88 -5.74 -0.62
C LEU A 46 -9.68 -4.84 -0.29
N SER A 47 -9.90 -3.80 0.52
CA SER A 47 -8.82 -2.92 0.97
C SER A 47 -7.81 -3.64 1.86
N GLY A 48 -8.28 -4.52 2.75
CA GLY A 48 -7.44 -5.35 3.62
C GLY A 48 -6.59 -6.34 2.83
N GLU A 49 -7.20 -7.14 1.95
CA GLU A 49 -6.52 -8.11 1.10
C GLU A 49 -5.52 -7.45 0.15
N GLY A 50 -5.92 -6.34 -0.48
CA GLY A 50 -5.04 -5.56 -1.35
C GLY A 50 -3.80 -5.03 -0.62
N ALA A 51 -3.98 -4.53 0.61
CA ALA A 51 -2.90 -4.05 1.45
C ALA A 51 -2.00 -5.18 1.95
N TYR A 52 -2.56 -6.29 2.45
CA TYR A 52 -1.82 -7.45 2.93
C TYR A 52 -0.87 -8.00 1.86
N GLU A 53 -1.41 -8.22 0.68
CA GLU A 53 -0.68 -8.68 -0.49
C GLU A 53 0.46 -7.74 -0.89
N THR A 54 0.18 -6.43 -0.89
CA THR A 54 1.17 -5.39 -1.24
C THR A 54 2.30 -5.33 -0.20
N ILE A 55 1.96 -5.33 1.09
CA ILE A 55 2.91 -5.29 2.21
C ILE A 55 3.81 -6.53 2.18
N THR A 56 3.24 -7.72 2.02
CA THR A 56 4.00 -8.97 1.95
C THR A 56 4.98 -8.95 0.77
N GLY A 57 4.53 -8.47 -0.39
CA GLY A 57 5.39 -8.32 -1.56
C GLY A 57 6.56 -7.36 -1.32
N ILE A 58 6.31 -6.16 -0.78
CA ILE A 58 7.35 -5.17 -0.48
C ILE A 58 8.37 -5.73 0.53
N GLN A 59 7.88 -6.30 1.63
CA GLN A 59 8.73 -6.78 2.72
C GLN A 59 9.56 -8.00 2.34
N SER A 60 9.11 -8.81 1.37
CA SER A 60 9.91 -9.91 0.81
C SER A 60 11.24 -9.43 0.18
N GLN A 61 11.32 -8.15 -0.20
CA GLN A 61 12.51 -7.55 -0.81
C GLN A 61 13.42 -6.87 0.23
N GLY A 62 13.16 -7.03 1.54
CA GLY A 62 13.97 -6.42 2.58
C GLY A 62 13.77 -4.90 2.74
N VAL A 63 12.61 -4.39 2.32
CA VAL A 63 12.17 -2.99 2.50
C VAL A 63 10.96 -2.99 3.44
N GLN A 64 10.92 -2.08 4.41
CA GLN A 64 9.76 -1.95 5.30
C GLN A 64 8.60 -1.26 4.56
N ALA A 65 7.40 -1.81 4.63
CA ALA A 65 6.19 -1.13 4.17
C ALA A 65 5.61 -0.26 5.30
N THR A 66 4.86 0.78 4.93
CA THR A 66 4.18 1.69 5.86
C THR A 66 2.69 1.72 5.55
N ALA A 67 1.89 0.93 6.28
CA ALA A 67 0.44 1.00 6.22
C ALA A 67 -0.04 2.40 6.63
N LYS A 68 -0.79 3.10 5.76
CA LYS A 68 -1.21 4.49 6.00
C LYS A 68 -2.51 4.87 5.30
N HIS A 69 -3.19 5.95 5.70
CA HIS A 69 -3.01 6.71 6.95
C HIS A 69 -3.85 6.03 8.01
N PHE A 70 -3.28 5.82 9.20
CA PHE A 70 -4.00 5.13 10.24
C PHE A 70 -5.16 5.99 10.76
N ILE A 71 -6.33 5.65 10.24
CA ILE A 71 -7.70 6.08 10.53
C ILE A 71 -7.97 7.60 10.55
N ASN A 72 -9.12 7.98 10.00
CA ASN A 72 -9.81 9.27 10.07
C ASN A 72 -8.99 10.48 10.60
N LYS A 73 -8.68 11.40 9.69
CA LYS A 73 -8.90 12.83 9.97
C LYS A 73 -10.33 13.18 9.58
#